data_AF-A9J5H2-F1
#
_entry.id   AF-A9J5H2-F1
#
_cell.length_a   1.000
_cell.length_b   1.000
_cell.length_c   1.000
_cell.angle_alpha   90.00
_cell.angle_beta   90.00
_cell.angle_gamma   90.00
#
_symmetry.space_group_name_H-M   'P 1'
#
loop_
_entity.id
_entity.type
_entity.pdbx_description
1 polymer ?
#
loop_
_entity_poly.entity_id
_entity_poly.type
_entity_poly.pdbx_seq_one_letter_code
_entity_poly.pdbx_strand_id
1 'polypeptide(L)'
;MAIGKNKKQSKPTKRGSKKKVVDPFTKKDWYDVKAPSTFINRNVGKTLVNRTSGNRIASDALKNRVFEVSLSDLSQNNEDAFRKFKLVVEEVQGNVCLTNFHGMDVTRDLLYSKIKKRFTMIEAHTDAKTSDGYLLRLFCVGFTSREERRVKATCYASHKQVKSIRKIMVDIYARDVSSSNL
;
A
#
# COMPACT_ATOMS: atom_id res chain seq x y z
N MET A 1 32.64 -10.39 -9.07
CA MET A 1 33.95 -10.27 -8.37
C MET A 1 33.70 -10.01 -6.90
N ALA A 2 33.85 -11.02 -6.04
CA ALA A 2 34.00 -10.77 -4.60
C ALA A 2 35.49 -10.66 -4.31
N ILE A 3 36.00 -9.43 -4.27
CA ILE A 3 37.40 -9.15 -3.90
C ILE A 3 37.44 -9.05 -2.37
N GLY A 4 37.63 -10.20 -1.75
CA GLY A 4 37.91 -10.32 -0.33
C GLY A 4 38.67 -11.62 -0.13
N LYS A 5 40.00 -11.55 -0.06
CA LYS A 5 40.84 -12.69 0.34
C LYS A 5 40.33 -13.16 1.71
N ASN A 6 39.72 -14.34 1.77
CA ASN A 6 39.26 -14.94 3.03
C ASN A 6 40.47 -15.15 3.96
N LYS A 7 40.69 -14.17 4.84
CA LYS A 7 41.60 -14.30 5.99
C LYS A 7 41.09 -15.51 6.77
N LYS A 8 41.88 -16.58 6.85
CA LYS A 8 41.56 -17.81 7.61
C LYS A 8 41.14 -17.37 9.02
N GLN A 9 39.83 -17.35 9.29
CA GLN A 9 39.32 -17.17 10.64
C GLN A 9 39.86 -18.33 11.47
N SER A 10 40.53 -17.99 12.57
CA SER A 10 41.08 -18.93 13.54
C SER A 10 40.03 -19.97 13.89
N LYS A 11 40.38 -21.27 13.74
CA LYS A 11 39.51 -22.39 14.13
C LYS A 11 38.96 -22.13 15.55
N PRO A 12 37.64 -21.97 15.74
CA PRO A 12 37.12 -21.90 17.10
C PRO A 12 37.21 -23.29 17.73
N THR A 13 37.87 -23.32 18.88
CA THR A 13 38.03 -24.45 19.79
C THR A 13 36.70 -25.16 20.01
N LYS A 14 36.69 -26.49 19.81
CA LYS A 14 35.56 -27.40 20.09
C LYS A 14 35.05 -27.21 21.52
N ARG A 15 33.97 -26.45 21.73
CA ARG A 15 33.04 -26.61 22.87
C ARG A 15 31.63 -26.20 22.42
N GLY A 16 30.71 -27.15 22.48
CA GLY A 16 29.31 -27.01 22.06
C GLY A 16 29.04 -27.73 20.74
N SER A 17 28.13 -28.71 20.78
CA SER A 17 27.60 -29.44 19.61
C SER A 17 27.42 -28.51 18.41
N LYS A 18 28.20 -28.72 17.33
CA LYS A 18 28.04 -27.97 16.08
C LYS A 18 26.61 -28.18 15.61
N LYS A 19 25.73 -27.20 15.86
CA LYS A 19 24.42 -27.13 15.21
C LYS A 19 24.70 -27.27 13.73
N LYS A 20 24.18 -28.32 13.11
CA LYS A 20 24.29 -28.55 11.66
C LYS A 20 23.89 -27.23 11.01
N VAL A 21 24.79 -26.65 10.20
CA VAL A 21 24.49 -25.40 9.48
C VAL A 21 23.44 -25.78 8.44
N VAL A 22 22.18 -25.58 8.79
CA VAL A 22 21.03 -25.85 7.93
C VAL A 22 20.66 -24.53 7.27
N ASP A 23 20.48 -24.56 5.95
CA ASP A 23 20.05 -23.39 5.17
C ASP A 23 18.73 -22.83 5.74
N PRO A 24 18.69 -21.55 6.15
CA PRO A 24 17.48 -20.91 6.64
C PRO A 24 16.25 -21.04 5.72
N PHE A 25 16.43 -21.14 4.39
CA PHE A 25 15.32 -21.29 3.45
C PHE A 25 14.63 -22.67 3.52
N THR A 26 15.34 -23.71 3.95
CA THR A 26 14.73 -25.05 4.12
C THR A 26 13.66 -25.10 5.21
N LYS A 27 13.65 -24.10 6.10
CA LYS A 27 12.67 -23.96 7.18
C LYS A 27 11.49 -23.08 6.80
N LYS A 28 11.40 -22.62 5.55
CA LYS A 28 10.37 -21.70 5.09
C LYS A 28 9.41 -22.41 4.15
N ASP A 29 8.13 -22.06 4.27
CA ASP A 29 7.07 -22.48 3.35
C ASP A 29 6.53 -21.29 2.59
N TRP A 30 6.04 -21.58 1.38
CA TRP A 30 5.47 -20.60 0.46
C TRP A 30 3.95 -20.63 0.53
N TYR A 31 3.37 -19.44 0.58
CA TYR A 31 1.93 -19.20 0.62
C TYR A 31 1.55 -18.28 -0.54
N ASP A 32 0.40 -18.54 -1.15
CA ASP A 32 -0.14 -17.71 -2.23
C ASP A 32 -0.97 -16.58 -1.62
N VAL A 33 -0.73 -15.34 -2.04
CA VAL A 33 -1.48 -14.16 -1.58
C VAL A 33 -2.57 -13.85 -2.60
N LYS A 34 -3.83 -13.86 -2.14
CA LYS A 34 -4.98 -13.56 -2.99
C LYS A 34 -5.65 -12.25 -2.60
N ALA A 35 -5.90 -11.41 -3.60
CA ALA A 35 -6.69 -10.21 -3.48
C ALA A 35 -8.20 -10.53 -3.31
N PRO A 36 -8.98 -9.58 -2.75
CA PRO A 36 -10.45 -9.66 -2.70
C PRO A 36 -11.09 -10.01 -4.05
N SER A 37 -12.28 -10.60 -4.01
CA SER A 37 -13.03 -10.99 -5.22
C SER A 37 -13.54 -9.83 -6.06
N THR A 38 -13.46 -8.60 -5.57
CA THR A 38 -13.81 -7.37 -6.30
C THR A 38 -12.84 -7.08 -7.45
N PHE A 39 -11.61 -7.61 -7.39
CA PHE A 39 -10.61 -7.44 -8.44
C PHE A 39 -10.64 -8.58 -9.46
N ILE A 40 -10.33 -8.27 -10.71
CA ILE A 40 -10.29 -9.22 -11.83
C ILE A 40 -9.12 -10.20 -11.62
N ASN A 41 -7.92 -9.66 -11.41
CA ASN A 41 -6.73 -10.44 -11.12
C ASN A 41 -6.58 -10.62 -9.62
N ARG A 42 -6.87 -11.82 -9.14
CA ARG A 42 -6.81 -12.13 -7.71
C ARG A 42 -5.45 -12.64 -7.25
N ASN A 43 -4.59 -13.07 -8.15
CA ASN A 43 -3.28 -13.61 -7.78
C ASN A 43 -2.26 -12.47 -7.67
N VAL A 44 -1.93 -12.07 -6.45
CA VAL A 44 -0.96 -10.99 -6.20
C VAL A 44 0.47 -11.51 -6.25
N GLY A 45 0.70 -12.73 -5.77
CA GLY A 45 2.01 -13.34 -5.72
C GLY A 45 2.16 -14.35 -4.60
N LYS A 46 3.41 -14.67 -4.25
CA LYS A 46 3.74 -15.62 -3.18
C LYS A 46 4.53 -14.96 -2.08
N THR A 47 4.24 -15.33 -0.84
CA THR A 47 4.96 -14.90 0.36
C THR A 47 5.56 -16.11 1.07
N LEU A 48 6.64 -15.87 1.81
CA LEU A 48 7.36 -16.90 2.56
C LEU A 48 7.23 -16.64 4.06
N VAL A 49 7.04 -17.71 4.81
CA VAL A 49 7.01 -17.70 6.28
C VAL A 49 7.77 -18.90 6.82
N ASN A 50 8.25 -18.80 8.06
CA ASN A 50 8.84 -19.95 8.73
C ASN A 50 7.78 -21.02 8.97
N ARG A 51 8.15 -22.28 8.76
CA ARG A 51 7.38 -23.45 9.16
C ARG A 51 6.98 -23.36 10.62
N THR A 52 5.77 -23.81 10.92
CA THR A 52 5.30 -23.94 12.30
C THR A 52 6.29 -24.75 13.12
N SER A 53 6.76 -24.17 14.22
CA SER A 53 7.76 -24.81 15.09
C SER A 53 7.47 -24.47 16.54
N GLY A 54 7.18 -25.49 17.34
CA GLY A 54 6.72 -25.33 18.72
C GLY A 54 5.47 -24.45 18.76
N ASN A 55 5.49 -23.41 19.60
CA ASN A 55 4.36 -22.50 19.79
C ASN A 55 4.26 -21.39 18.72
N ARG A 56 5.19 -21.32 17.76
CA ARG A 56 5.13 -20.32 16.68
C ARG A 56 4.39 -20.90 15.48
N ILE A 57 3.14 -20.49 15.32
CA ILE A 57 2.27 -20.92 14.22
C ILE A 57 2.53 -20.05 12.99
N ALA A 58 2.71 -20.69 11.83
CA ALA A 58 2.99 -19.98 10.57
C ALA A 58 1.84 -19.06 10.14
N SER A 59 0.58 -19.48 10.34
CA SER A 59 -0.61 -18.69 9.98
C SER A 59 -0.71 -17.40 10.78
N ASP A 60 -0.42 -17.44 12.08
CA ASP A 60 -0.42 -16.26 12.94
C ASP A 60 0.66 -15.25 12.53
N ALA A 61 1.82 -15.75 12.12
CA ALA A 61 2.91 -14.91 11.59
C ALA A 61 2.61 -14.30 10.21
N LEU A 62 1.60 -14.81 9.48
CA LEU A 62 1.15 -14.29 8.19
C LEU A 62 0.02 -13.27 8.32
N LYS A 63 -0.88 -13.45 9.29
CA LYS A 63 -1.94 -12.49 9.60
C LYS A 63 -1.36 -11.11 9.91
N ASN A 64 -2.12 -10.07 9.59
CA ASN A 64 -1.74 -8.66 9.76
C ASN A 64 -0.53 -8.20 8.93
N ARG A 65 0.02 -9.03 8.04
CA ARG A 65 0.98 -8.54 7.04
C ARG A 65 0.25 -7.71 6.01
N VAL A 66 0.82 -6.56 5.68
CA VAL A 66 0.31 -5.65 4.65
C VAL A 66 1.18 -5.77 3.40
N PHE A 67 0.55 -6.06 2.27
CA PHE A 67 1.19 -6.09 0.96
C PHE A 67 0.77 -4.87 0.15
N GLU A 68 1.71 -4.29 -0.57
CA GLU A 68 1.46 -3.16 -1.46
C GLU A 68 1.50 -3.64 -2.92
N VAL A 69 0.47 -3.30 -3.69
CA VAL A 69 0.27 -3.75 -5.07
C VAL A 69 -0.23 -2.57 -5.91
N SER A 70 0.18 -2.49 -7.17
CA SER A 70 -0.38 -1.52 -8.11
C SER A 70 -1.81 -1.91 -8.50
N LEU A 71 -2.71 -0.94 -8.66
CA LEU A 71 -4.06 -1.20 -9.14
C LEU A 71 -4.04 -1.76 -10.58
N SER A 72 -3.07 -1.37 -11.40
CA SER A 72 -2.91 -1.88 -12.77
C SER A 72 -2.82 -3.40 -12.82
N ASP A 73 -2.15 -3.99 -11.84
CA ASP A 73 -1.91 -5.43 -11.80
C ASP A 73 -3.18 -6.19 -11.37
N LEU A 74 -4.07 -5.53 -10.61
CA LEU A 74 -5.33 -6.06 -10.10
C LEU A 74 -6.50 -5.92 -11.09
N SER A 75 -6.54 -4.82 -11.86
CA SER A 75 -7.65 -4.51 -12.79
C SER A 75 -7.31 -4.61 -14.27
N GLN A 76 -6.05 -4.90 -14.63
CA GLN A 76 -5.53 -4.91 -16.01
C GLN A 76 -5.65 -3.56 -16.75
N ASN A 77 -5.94 -2.46 -16.05
CA ASN A 77 -5.95 -1.13 -16.63
C ASN A 77 -4.63 -0.39 -16.34
N ASN A 78 -3.87 -0.06 -17.39
CA ASN A 78 -2.58 0.61 -17.24
C ASN A 78 -2.70 2.09 -16.86
N GLU A 79 -3.84 2.72 -17.09
CA GLU A 79 -4.04 4.14 -16.75
C GLU A 79 -4.00 4.38 -15.23
N ASP A 80 -4.43 3.39 -14.45
CA ASP A 80 -4.53 3.46 -12.99
C ASP A 80 -3.27 2.95 -12.26
N ALA A 81 -2.15 2.78 -12.96
CA ALA A 81 -0.88 2.31 -12.38
C ALA A 81 -0.34 3.21 -11.26
N PHE A 82 -0.78 4.46 -11.19
CA PHE A 82 -0.39 5.41 -10.15
C PHE A 82 -1.05 5.13 -8.79
N ARG A 83 -2.05 4.25 -8.70
CA ARG A 83 -2.73 3.91 -7.45
C ARG A 83 -2.13 2.64 -6.86
N LYS A 84 -1.70 2.72 -5.61
CA LYS A 84 -1.09 1.63 -4.85
C LYS A 84 -2.05 1.20 -3.77
N PHE A 85 -2.50 -0.05 -3.83
CA PHE A 85 -3.37 -0.67 -2.85
C PHE A 85 -2.55 -1.36 -1.77
N LYS A 86 -2.96 -1.18 -0.53
CA LYS A 86 -2.46 -1.91 0.63
C LYS A 86 -3.50 -2.96 1.01
N LEU A 87 -3.08 -4.22 0.98
CA LEU A 87 -3.91 -5.38 1.27
C LEU A 87 -3.39 -6.06 2.53
N VAL A 88 -4.22 -6.22 3.55
CA VAL A 88 -3.88 -6.88 4.82
C VAL A 88 -4.35 -8.32 4.81
N VAL A 89 -3.53 -9.26 5.29
CA VAL A 89 -3.93 -10.65 5.48
C VAL A 89 -4.81 -10.78 6.71
N GLU A 90 -6.07 -11.13 6.54
CA GLU A 90 -7.00 -11.40 7.65
C GLU A 90 -7.02 -12.89 8.00
N GLU A 91 -7.10 -13.74 6.97
CA GLU A 91 -7.27 -15.17 7.12
C GLU A 91 -6.27 -15.96 6.25
N VAL A 92 -5.87 -17.13 6.74
CA VAL A 92 -5.03 -18.07 5.99
C VAL A 92 -5.79 -19.38 5.90
N GLN A 93 -6.16 -19.76 4.67
CA GLN A 93 -6.87 -20.99 4.35
C GLN A 93 -5.94 -21.95 3.62
N GLY A 94 -5.51 -23.01 4.33
CA GLY A 94 -4.48 -23.92 3.81
C GLY A 94 -3.20 -23.15 3.47
N ASN A 95 -2.85 -23.12 2.18
CA ASN A 95 -1.67 -22.41 1.66
C ASN A 95 -2.01 -21.04 1.03
N VAL A 96 -3.24 -20.55 1.20
CA VAL A 96 -3.72 -19.30 0.61
C VAL A 96 -3.95 -18.25 1.70
N CYS A 97 -3.37 -17.07 1.52
CA CYS A 97 -3.64 -15.89 2.35
C CYS A 97 -4.77 -15.09 1.71
N LEU A 98 -5.89 -14.97 2.40
CA LEU A 98 -7.00 -14.08 2.02
C LEU A 98 -6.71 -12.69 2.56
N THR A 99 -6.75 -11.71 1.66
CA THR A 99 -6.48 -10.32 2.01
C THR A 99 -7.73 -9.46 1.93
N ASN A 100 -7.77 -8.43 2.75
CA ASN A 100 -8.78 -7.37 2.75
C ASN A 100 -8.13 -6.01 2.48
N PHE A 101 -8.94 -5.01 2.13
CA PHE A 101 -8.46 -3.66 1.90
C PHE A 101 -8.00 -3.02 3.22
N HIS A 102 -6.77 -2.48 3.21
CA HIS A 102 -6.21 -1.73 4.34
C HIS A 102 -6.08 -0.23 4.01
N GLY A 103 -5.81 0.11 2.76
CA GLY A 103 -5.66 1.51 2.35
C GLY A 103 -5.21 1.68 0.92
N MET A 104 -5.22 2.93 0.45
CA MET A 104 -4.77 3.30 -0.89
C MET A 104 -3.85 4.51 -0.80
N ASP A 105 -2.70 4.42 -1.46
CA ASP A 105 -1.78 5.55 -1.65
C ASP A 105 -1.62 5.84 -3.14
N VAL A 106 -1.23 7.08 -3.46
CA VAL A 106 -0.81 7.45 -4.82
C VAL A 106 0.72 7.33 -4.92
N THR A 107 1.22 6.99 -6.10
CA THR A 107 2.67 6.97 -6.37
C THR A 107 3.28 8.37 -6.23
N ARG A 108 4.53 8.44 -5.75
CA ARG A 108 5.21 9.72 -5.46
C ARG A 108 5.49 10.54 -6.71
N ASP A 109 5.81 9.87 -7.82
CA ASP A 109 6.05 10.48 -9.12
C ASP A 109 4.81 11.22 -9.63
N LEU A 110 3.62 10.62 -9.55
CA LEU A 110 2.39 11.30 -9.94
C LEU A 110 2.13 12.50 -9.04
N LEU A 111 2.22 12.31 -7.72
CA LEU A 111 1.98 13.40 -6.76
C LEU A 111 2.90 14.59 -7.06
N TYR A 112 4.20 14.36 -7.22
CA TYR A 112 5.17 15.43 -7.48
C TYR A 112 5.05 16.02 -8.89
N SER A 113 4.62 15.24 -9.89
CA SER A 113 4.37 15.73 -11.25
C SER A 113 3.20 16.74 -11.31
N LYS A 114 2.21 16.59 -10.43
CA LYS A 114 1.07 17.53 -10.35
C LYS A 114 1.43 18.84 -9.64
N ILE A 115 2.44 18.84 -8.78
CA ILE A 115 2.89 20.04 -8.07
C ILE A 115 3.62 20.97 -9.03
N LYS A 116 3.00 22.12 -9.34
CA LYS A 116 3.55 23.12 -10.27
C LYS A 116 3.57 24.50 -9.64
N LYS A 117 4.61 25.29 -9.95
CA LYS A 117 4.68 26.71 -9.56
C LYS A 117 3.60 27.52 -10.27
N ARG A 118 3.20 28.66 -9.68
CA ARG A 118 2.16 29.58 -10.20
C ARG A 118 0.74 29.03 -10.20
N PHE A 119 0.50 27.90 -9.56
CA PHE A 119 -0.81 27.32 -9.28
C PHE A 119 -1.06 27.29 -7.78
N THR A 120 -2.33 27.19 -7.38
CA THR A 120 -2.70 26.98 -5.97
C THR A 120 -2.96 25.50 -5.75
N MET A 121 -2.34 24.94 -4.72
CA MET A 121 -2.64 23.62 -4.20
C MET A 121 -3.74 23.76 -3.15
N ILE A 122 -4.80 22.95 -3.27
CA ILE A 122 -5.95 22.93 -2.37
C ILE A 122 -6.02 21.54 -1.76
N GLU A 123 -5.65 21.43 -0.50
CA GLU A 123 -5.69 20.18 0.26
C GLU A 123 -6.91 20.15 1.18
N ALA A 124 -7.56 19.00 1.29
CA ALA A 124 -8.63 18.73 2.25
C ALA A 124 -8.47 17.31 2.80
N HIS A 125 -8.89 17.11 4.04
CA HIS A 125 -8.97 15.79 4.65
C HIS A 125 -10.29 15.65 5.39
N THR A 126 -10.82 14.43 5.45
CA THR A 126 -12.02 14.12 6.22
C THR A 126 -11.92 12.73 6.80
N ASP A 127 -12.44 12.57 8.01
CA ASP A 127 -12.65 11.27 8.63
C ASP A 127 -14.10 10.89 8.37
N ALA A 128 -14.32 9.72 7.78
CA ALA A 128 -15.65 9.25 7.43
C ALA A 128 -15.81 7.80 7.88
N LYS A 129 -17.02 7.49 8.36
CA LYS A 129 -17.42 6.13 8.71
C LYS A 129 -18.21 5.53 7.56
N THR A 130 -17.79 4.36 7.11
CA THR A 130 -18.50 3.54 6.11
C THR A 130 -19.68 2.82 6.77
N SER A 131 -20.63 2.31 5.96
CA SER A 131 -21.84 1.66 6.48
C SER A 131 -21.59 0.31 7.17
N ASP A 132 -20.50 -0.37 6.81
CA ASP A 132 -20.00 -1.60 7.44
C ASP A 132 -19.18 -1.36 8.72
N GLY A 133 -18.93 -0.10 9.08
CA GLY A 133 -18.39 0.28 10.38
C GLY A 133 -16.91 0.63 10.42
N TYR A 134 -16.19 0.62 9.29
CA TYR A 134 -14.81 1.08 9.21
C TYR A 134 -14.71 2.60 9.32
N LEU A 135 -13.63 3.08 9.94
CA LEU A 135 -13.28 4.51 10.00
C LEU A 135 -12.11 4.74 9.05
N LEU A 136 -12.34 5.54 8.01
CA LEU A 136 -11.34 5.86 6.99
C LEU A 136 -10.99 7.34 7.06
N ARG A 137 -9.70 7.65 6.93
CA ARG A 137 -9.21 9.01 6.71
C ARG A 137 -8.89 9.20 5.23
N LEU A 138 -9.58 10.16 4.62
CA LEU A 138 -9.44 10.46 3.20
C LEU A 138 -8.65 11.75 3.03
N PHE A 139 -7.75 11.75 2.05
CA PHE A 139 -6.99 12.92 1.64
C PHE A 139 -7.34 13.28 0.21
N CYS A 140 -7.71 14.54 0.00
CA CYS A 140 -7.95 15.10 -1.31
C CYS A 140 -6.96 16.23 -1.58
N VAL A 141 -6.34 16.19 -2.76
CA VAL A 141 -5.45 17.24 -3.23
C VAL A 141 -5.93 17.68 -4.61
N GLY A 142 -6.35 18.94 -4.71
CA GLY A 142 -6.72 19.60 -5.94
C GLY A 142 -5.69 20.65 -6.34
N PHE A 143 -5.56 20.89 -7.64
CA PHE A 143 -4.72 21.95 -8.19
C PHE A 143 -5.58 22.88 -9.05
N THR A 144 -5.30 24.18 -9.02
CA THR A 144 -5.90 25.08 -10.00
C THR A 144 -5.40 24.73 -11.40
N SER A 145 -6.26 24.88 -12.40
CA SER A 145 -5.88 24.72 -13.81
C SER A 145 -5.78 26.08 -14.49
N ARG A 146 -4.99 26.15 -15.56
CA ARG A 146 -4.91 27.32 -16.42
C ARG A 146 -5.91 27.16 -17.55
N GLU A 147 -6.77 28.15 -17.71
CA GLU A 147 -7.64 28.26 -18.88
C GLU A 147 -6.84 28.77 -20.08
N GLU A 148 -7.08 28.20 -21.26
CA GLU A 148 -6.31 28.47 -22.49
C GLU A 148 -6.32 29.96 -22.87
N ARG A 149 -7.46 30.63 -22.69
CA ARG A 149 -7.65 32.05 -23.02
C ARG A 149 -7.00 33.00 -22.01
N ARG A 150 -6.49 32.49 -20.88
CA ARG A 150 -5.99 33.33 -19.80
C ARG A 150 -4.58 33.86 -20.11
N VAL A 151 -4.48 35.18 -20.26
CA VAL A 151 -3.22 35.89 -20.54
C VAL A 151 -2.25 35.82 -19.34
N LYS A 152 -2.76 35.90 -18.10
CA LYS A 152 -1.92 35.83 -16.89
C LYS A 152 -1.30 34.44 -16.74
N ALA A 153 0.02 34.41 -16.52
CA ALA A 153 0.76 33.17 -16.26
C ALA A 153 0.50 32.57 -14.86
N THR A 154 -0.11 33.33 -13.95
CA THR A 154 -0.45 32.89 -12.59
C THR A 154 -1.92 32.48 -12.48
N CYS A 155 -2.14 31.35 -11.81
CA CYS A 155 -3.46 30.78 -11.56
C CYS A 155 -3.73 30.63 -10.07
N TYR A 156 -3.52 31.72 -9.32
CA TYR A 156 -3.80 31.73 -7.89
C TYR A 156 -5.30 31.86 -7.62
N ALA A 157 -5.81 31.03 -6.70
CA ALA A 157 -7.17 31.12 -6.19
C ALA A 157 -7.21 32.06 -4.98
N SER A 158 -8.28 32.83 -4.83
CA SER A 158 -8.48 33.65 -3.63
C SER A 158 -8.72 32.76 -2.41
N HIS A 159 -8.33 33.23 -1.22
CA HIS A 159 -8.49 32.44 0.00
C HIS A 159 -9.97 32.06 0.28
N LYS A 160 -10.91 32.95 -0.06
CA LYS A 160 -12.35 32.69 0.04
C LYS A 160 -12.78 31.52 -0.85
N GLN A 161 -12.32 31.48 -2.11
CA GLN A 161 -12.60 30.38 -3.04
C GLN A 161 -12.01 29.06 -2.53
N VAL A 162 -10.78 29.07 -2.01
CA VAL A 162 -10.14 27.88 -1.44
C VAL A 162 -10.97 27.30 -0.29
N LYS A 163 -11.50 28.15 0.61
CA LYS A 163 -12.38 27.70 1.70
C LYS A 163 -13.69 27.09 1.18
N SER A 164 -14.32 27.75 0.20
CA SER A 164 -15.55 27.24 -0.41
C SER A 164 -15.34 25.89 -1.09
N ILE A 165 -14.25 25.72 -1.84
CA ILE A 165 -13.91 24.45 -2.52
C ILE A 165 -13.65 23.35 -1.48
N ARG A 166 -12.91 23.64 -0.41
CA ARG A 166 -12.65 22.66 0.67
C ARG A 166 -13.94 22.16 1.31
N LYS A 167 -14.90 23.05 1.56
CA LYS A 167 -16.21 22.67 2.11
C LYS A 167 -16.92 21.68 1.18
N ILE A 168 -17.00 22.00 -0.11
CA ILE A 168 -17.63 21.13 -1.11
C ILE A 168 -16.92 19.78 -1.21
N MET A 169 -15.58 19.77 -1.20
CA MET A 169 -14.80 18.52 -1.21
C MET A 169 -15.17 17.63 -0.03
N VAL A 170 -15.11 18.17 1.20
CA VAL A 170 -15.43 17.41 2.41
C VAL A 170 -16.87 16.91 2.38
N ASP A 171 -17.83 17.75 1.98
CA ASP A 171 -19.25 17.38 1.92
C ASP A 171 -19.52 16.23 0.94
N ILE A 172 -18.85 16.22 -0.22
CA ILE A 172 -18.98 15.12 -1.20
C ILE A 172 -18.36 13.83 -0.66
N TYR A 173 -17.12 13.90 -0.16
CA TYR A 173 -16.45 12.70 0.36
C TYR A 173 -17.20 12.07 1.54
N ALA A 174 -17.68 12.88 2.48
CA ALA A 174 -18.44 12.39 3.62
C ALA A 174 -19.73 11.70 3.16
N ARG A 175 -20.43 12.29 2.18
CA ARG A 175 -21.66 11.70 1.62
C ARG A 175 -21.41 10.36 0.95
N ASP A 176 -20.43 10.29 0.05
CA ASP A 176 -20.18 9.10 -0.77
C ASP A 176 -19.71 7.93 0.11
N VAL A 177 -18.83 8.20 1.07
CA VAL A 177 -18.26 7.17 1.96
C VAL A 177 -19.30 6.63 2.93
N SER A 178 -20.14 7.48 3.51
CA SER A 178 -21.20 7.01 4.43
C SER A 178 -22.28 6.19 3.76
N SER A 179 -22.40 6.26 2.43
CA SER A 179 -23.35 5.44 1.65
C SER A 179 -22.75 4.13 1.12
N SER A 180 -21.45 3.92 1.28
CA SER A 180 -20.71 2.81 0.64
C SER A 180 -20.16 1.81 1.66
N ASN A 181 -20.12 0.54 1.26
CA ASN A 181 -19.41 -0.54 1.96
C ASN A 181 -18.04 -0.78 1.34
N LEU A 182 -17.14 -1.40 2.09
CA LEU A 182 -15.80 -1.80 1.66
C LEU A 182 -15.76 -3.21 1.09
#